data_AF-A0A2I0X981-F1
#
_entry.id   AF-A0A2I0X981-F1
#
_cell.length_a   1.000
_cell.length_b   1.000
_cell.length_c   1.000
_cell.angle_alpha   90.00
_cell.angle_beta   90.00
_cell.angle_gamma   90.00
#
_symmetry.space_group_name_H-M   'P 1'
#
loop_
_entity.id
_entity.type
_entity.pdbx_description
1 polymer ?
#
loop_
_entity_poly.entity_id
_entity_poly.type
_entity_poly.pdbx_seq_one_letter_code
_entity_poly.pdbx_strand_id
1 'polypeptide(L)'
;MGAVVQIPANSFTFVWEKDWKTTPDGTKEFVGDDDTFFAGRSATVEELGLTPEKYYKFAIRVKNTGDNPVEVYLRVKTKETHLPPAPIPVSIKPSDVIQTIPIGDELINVGGASDYVKFGILGNPSVKPTKGFFISEVCATEA
;
A
#
# COMPACT_ATOMS: atom_id res chain seq x y z
N MET A 1 9.74 0.02 -20.68
CA MET A 1 9.61 -0.09 -19.22
C MET A 1 9.24 1.29 -18.74
N GLY A 2 8.02 1.48 -18.23
CA GLY A 2 7.60 2.77 -17.68
C GLY A 2 8.35 3.12 -16.39
N ALA A 3 8.27 4.37 -15.98
CA ALA A 3 8.88 4.83 -14.73
C ALA A 3 8.26 4.11 -13.53
N VAL A 4 9.10 3.77 -12.54
CA VAL A 4 8.66 3.20 -11.26
C VAL A 4 8.85 4.24 -10.17
N VAL A 5 7.76 4.56 -9.48
CA VAL A 5 7.73 5.46 -8.34
C VAL A 5 7.59 4.64 -7.07
N GLN A 6 8.47 4.88 -6.10
CA GLN A 6 8.50 4.20 -4.81
C GLN A 6 8.07 5.15 -3.70
N ILE A 7 7.05 4.77 -2.96
CA ILE A 7 6.50 5.56 -1.85
C ILE A 7 6.81 4.80 -0.55
N PRO A 8 7.83 5.23 0.22
CA PRO A 8 8.35 4.46 1.34
C PRO A 8 7.40 4.43 2.53
N ALA A 9 7.44 3.36 3.33
CA ALA A 9 6.53 3.15 4.45
C ALA A 9 6.61 4.21 5.55
N ASN A 10 7.76 4.87 5.72
CA ASN A 10 7.93 5.99 6.65
C ASN A 10 7.13 7.24 6.26
N SER A 11 6.64 7.31 5.03
CA SER A 11 5.81 8.42 4.54
C SER A 11 4.31 8.19 4.73
N PHE A 12 3.91 7.05 5.29
CA PHE A 12 2.51 6.75 5.55
C PHE A 12 2.06 7.30 6.90
N THR A 13 0.80 7.73 6.94
CA THR A 13 0.05 7.96 8.17
C THR A 13 -0.57 6.65 8.61
N PHE A 14 -0.37 6.29 9.88
CA PHE A 14 -0.91 5.08 10.48
C PHE A 14 -2.02 5.48 11.44
N VAL A 15 -3.19 4.84 11.35
CA VAL A 15 -4.28 5.11 12.31
C VAL A 15 -3.94 4.56 13.70
N TRP A 16 -3.13 3.50 13.77
CA TRP A 16 -2.72 2.84 15.01
C TRP A 16 -1.21 2.98 15.25
N GLU A 17 -0.70 4.20 15.41
CA GLU A 17 0.75 4.45 15.47
C GLU A 17 1.50 3.60 16.51
N LYS A 18 0.90 3.35 17.69
CA LYS A 18 1.51 2.54 18.76
C LYS A 18 1.75 1.07 18.36
N ASP A 19 1.00 0.59 17.37
CA ASP A 19 1.04 -0.79 16.91
C ASP A 19 2.01 -0.95 15.72
N TRP A 20 2.76 0.11 15.38
CA TRP A 20 3.79 0.09 14.34
C TRP A 20 5.16 0.46 14.89
N LYS A 21 6.15 -0.36 14.55
CA LYS A 21 7.56 -0.09 14.85
C LYS A 21 8.34 0.14 13.55
N THR A 22 9.20 1.16 13.55
CA THR A 22 10.17 1.34 12.46
C THR A 22 11.38 0.48 12.74
N THR A 23 11.73 -0.38 11.78
CA THR A 23 12.93 -1.20 11.81
C THR A 23 14.15 -0.39 11.32
N PRO A 24 15.38 -0.86 11.58
CA PRO A 24 16.59 -0.18 11.10
C PRO A 24 16.69 -0.05 9.58
N ASP A 25 16.07 -0.96 8.82
CA ASP A 25 16.02 -0.93 7.34
C ASP A 25 14.93 -0.01 6.79
N GLY A 26 14.20 0.70 7.66
CA GLY A 26 13.16 1.66 7.30
C GLY A 26 11.78 1.04 7.04
N THR A 27 11.66 -0.28 7.08
CA THR A 27 10.35 -0.95 7.02
C THR A 27 9.53 -0.68 8.29
N LYS A 28 8.22 -0.89 8.19
CA LYS A 28 7.28 -0.74 9.29
C LYS A 28 6.74 -2.11 9.67
N GLU A 29 7.04 -2.55 10.88
CA GLU A 29 6.56 -3.80 11.48
C GLU A 29 5.27 -3.53 12.26
N PHE A 30 4.22 -4.30 11.96
CA PHE A 30 3.03 -4.35 12.80
C PHE A 30 3.31 -5.22 14.03
N VAL A 31 3.12 -4.64 15.22
CA VAL A 31 3.37 -5.25 16.54
C VAL A 31 2.14 -5.23 17.44
N GLY A 32 0.99 -4.77 16.94
CA GLY A 32 -0.27 -4.78 17.66
C GLY A 32 -0.95 -6.15 17.65
N ASP A 33 -1.84 -6.34 18.63
CA ASP A 33 -2.69 -7.53 18.74
C ASP A 33 -4.12 -7.31 18.19
N ASP A 34 -4.35 -6.16 17.53
CA ASP A 34 -5.68 -5.69 17.12
C ASP A 34 -6.13 -6.21 15.74
N ASP A 35 -7.45 -6.25 15.55
CA ASP A 35 -8.12 -6.98 14.47
C ASP A 35 -8.02 -6.33 13.08
N THR A 36 -7.75 -5.03 13.02
CA THR A 36 -7.68 -4.24 11.78
C THR A 36 -6.66 -3.13 11.88
N PHE A 37 -5.88 -2.92 10.82
CA PHE A 37 -5.03 -1.75 10.66
C PHE A 37 -5.35 -0.98 9.37
N PHE A 38 -4.88 0.27 9.33
CA PHE A 38 -4.94 1.18 8.20
C PHE A 38 -3.64 1.98 8.20
N ALA A 39 -2.94 1.90 7.08
CA ALA A 39 -1.82 2.77 6.77
C ALA A 39 -2.10 3.41 5.41
N GLY A 40 -1.77 4.67 5.22
CA GLY A 40 -2.01 5.30 3.93
C GLY A 40 -1.28 6.61 3.76
N ARG A 41 -1.42 7.20 2.58
CA ARG A 41 -0.91 8.53 2.29
C ARG A 41 -1.87 9.24 1.36
N SER A 42 -1.97 10.55 1.55
CA SER A 42 -2.68 11.47 0.66
C SER A 42 -1.68 12.52 0.25
N ALA A 43 -1.43 12.66 -1.04
CA ALA A 43 -0.51 13.65 -1.60
C ALA A 43 -0.92 13.98 -3.03
N THR A 44 -0.45 15.10 -3.57
CA THR A 44 -0.68 15.42 -4.98
C THR A 44 0.10 14.47 -5.90
N VAL A 45 -0.32 14.38 -7.16
CA VAL A 45 0.41 13.62 -8.20
C VAL A 45 1.89 14.03 -8.23
N GLU A 46 2.17 15.33 -8.19
CA GLU A 46 3.53 15.88 -8.17
C GLU A 46 4.31 15.53 -6.89
N GLU A 47 3.68 15.64 -5.71
CA GLU A 47 4.30 15.28 -4.43
C GLU A 47 4.65 13.79 -4.32
N LEU A 48 3.94 12.94 -5.08
CA LEU A 48 4.26 11.53 -5.21
C LEU A 48 5.34 11.26 -6.27
N GLY A 49 5.72 12.24 -7.08
CA GLY A 49 6.64 12.06 -8.21
C GLY A 49 6.04 11.29 -9.38
N LEU A 50 4.70 11.25 -9.46
CA LEU A 50 3.98 10.63 -10.57
C LEU A 50 3.87 11.62 -11.73
N THR A 51 3.92 11.11 -12.96
CA THR A 51 3.69 11.92 -14.15
C THR A 51 2.19 12.21 -14.28
N PRO A 52 1.78 13.49 -14.45
CA PRO A 52 0.37 13.83 -14.68
C PRO A 52 -0.22 13.18 -15.92
N GLU A 53 -1.53 12.91 -15.87
CA GLU A 53 -2.35 12.33 -16.95
C GLU A 53 -1.88 10.95 -17.44
N LYS A 54 -1.11 10.24 -16.62
CA LYS A 54 -0.64 8.88 -16.90
C LYS A 54 -1.41 7.81 -16.15
N TYR A 55 -1.28 6.60 -16.67
CA TYR A 55 -1.87 5.40 -16.11
C TYR A 55 -0.82 4.60 -15.35
N TYR A 56 -1.16 4.16 -14.15
CA TYR A 56 -0.26 3.39 -13.29
C TYR A 56 -0.88 2.08 -12.82
N LYS A 57 -0.04 1.06 -12.68
CA LYS A 57 -0.31 -0.13 -11.86
C LYS A 57 0.31 0.04 -10.48
N PHE A 58 -0.44 -0.26 -9.44
CA PHE A 58 0.03 -0.18 -8.07
C PHE A 58 0.33 -1.56 -7.49
N ALA A 59 1.42 -1.64 -6.73
CA ALA A 59 1.81 -2.82 -5.97
C ALA A 59 2.27 -2.41 -4.57
N ILE A 60 2.18 -3.33 -3.63
CA ILE A 60 2.76 -3.17 -2.29
C ILE A 60 3.92 -4.13 -2.12
N ARG A 61 4.98 -3.67 -1.45
CA ARG A 61 6.09 -4.54 -1.05
C ARG A 61 6.00 -4.83 0.43
N VAL A 62 5.73 -6.08 0.74
CA VAL A 62 5.40 -6.55 2.08
C VAL A 62 6.10 -7.86 2.40
N LYS A 63 6.22 -8.16 3.68
CA LYS A 63 6.71 -9.46 4.17
C LYS A 63 5.82 -9.88 5.34
N ASN A 64 5.53 -11.16 5.45
CA ASN A 64 4.77 -11.70 6.57
C ASN A 64 5.61 -12.81 7.20
N THR A 65 6.21 -12.58 8.36
CA THR A 65 6.96 -13.60 9.10
C THR A 65 6.13 -14.23 10.21
N GLY A 66 4.83 -13.91 10.28
CA GLY A 66 3.90 -14.55 11.20
C GLY A 66 3.50 -15.94 10.71
N ASP A 67 2.79 -16.69 11.55
CA ASP A 67 2.41 -18.07 11.26
C ASP A 67 1.20 -18.20 10.32
N ASN A 68 0.37 -17.15 10.24
CA ASN A 68 -0.87 -17.14 9.49
C ASN A 68 -0.79 -16.19 8.29
N PRO A 69 -1.50 -16.46 7.19
CA PRO A 69 -1.68 -15.48 6.12
C PRO A 69 -2.30 -14.19 6.66
N VAL A 70 -1.99 -13.06 6.01
CA VAL A 70 -2.62 -11.76 6.27
C VAL A 70 -3.30 -11.30 5.00
N GLU A 71 -4.53 -10.82 5.08
CA GLU A 71 -5.21 -10.26 3.92
C GLU A 71 -5.18 -8.73 3.96
N VAL A 72 -4.83 -8.14 2.82
CA VAL A 72 -4.72 -6.69 2.69
C VAL A 72 -5.45 -6.14 1.47
N TYR A 73 -5.92 -4.91 1.59
CA TYR A 73 -6.56 -4.15 0.51
C TYR A 73 -5.76 -2.88 0.23
N LEU A 74 -5.51 -2.54 -1.02
CA LEU A 74 -5.08 -1.20 -1.43
C LEU A 74 -6.27 -0.47 -2.02
N ARG A 75 -6.70 0.60 -1.38
CA ARG A 75 -7.63 1.55 -1.98
C ARG A 75 -6.80 2.65 -2.59
N VAL A 76 -7.00 2.95 -3.87
CA VAL A 76 -6.47 4.16 -4.50
C VAL A 76 -7.66 5.02 -4.88
N LYS A 77 -7.64 6.31 -4.53
CA LYS A 77 -8.65 7.29 -4.92
C LYS A 77 -7.94 8.44 -5.59
N THR A 78 -8.33 8.71 -6.82
CA THR A 78 -7.89 9.87 -7.60
C THR A 78 -9.10 10.79 -7.83
N LYS A 79 -8.90 11.91 -8.52
CA LYS A 79 -9.99 12.80 -8.95
C LYS A 79 -10.72 12.28 -10.20
N GLU A 80 -10.28 11.15 -10.76
CA GLU A 80 -10.90 10.57 -11.95
C GLU A 80 -12.41 10.37 -11.72
N THR A 81 -13.21 10.70 -12.74
CA THR A 81 -14.68 10.57 -12.69
C THR A 81 -15.14 9.12 -12.72
N HIS A 82 -14.27 8.22 -13.18
CA HIS A 82 -14.49 6.78 -13.06
C HIS A 82 -13.97 6.33 -11.71
N LEU A 83 -14.88 5.77 -10.89
CA LEU A 83 -14.48 5.15 -9.64
C LEU A 83 -13.50 4.02 -9.95
N PRO A 84 -12.30 4.00 -9.33
CA PRO A 84 -11.47 2.81 -9.38
C PRO A 84 -12.26 1.62 -8.79
N PRO A 85 -11.97 0.39 -9.22
CA PRO A 85 -12.69 -0.80 -8.77
C PRO A 85 -12.68 -0.93 -7.27
N ALA A 86 -13.64 -1.71 -6.77
CA ALA A 86 -13.56 -2.18 -5.41
C ALA A 86 -12.22 -2.91 -5.20
N PRO A 87 -11.46 -2.58 -4.15
CA PRO A 87 -10.21 -3.26 -3.87
C PRO A 87 -10.47 -4.74 -3.59
N ILE A 88 -9.71 -5.61 -4.26
CA ILE A 88 -9.75 -7.05 -4.03
C ILE A 88 -8.73 -7.38 -2.93
N PRO A 89 -9.11 -8.14 -1.87
CA PRO A 89 -8.15 -8.56 -0.86
C PRO A 89 -7.11 -9.48 -1.48
N VAL A 90 -5.84 -9.26 -1.14
CA VAL A 90 -4.77 -10.19 -1.50
C VAL A 90 -4.24 -10.86 -0.25
N SER A 91 -4.18 -12.19 -0.28
CA SER A 91 -3.68 -13.02 0.82
C SER A 91 -2.16 -13.12 0.76
N ILE A 92 -1.50 -12.59 1.80
CA ILE A 92 -0.06 -12.56 1.98
C ILE A 92 0.36 -13.73 2.85
N LYS A 93 0.88 -14.78 2.21
CA LYS A 93 1.36 -15.97 2.91
C LYS A 93 2.63 -15.67 3.72
N PRO A 94 2.87 -16.43 4.81
CA PRO A 94 4.12 -16.42 5.53
C PRO A 94 5.34 -16.63 4.61
N SER A 95 6.33 -15.77 4.73
CA SER A 95 7.60 -15.78 4.01
C SER A 95 8.59 -14.81 4.65
N ASP A 96 9.86 -15.21 4.74
CA ASP A 96 10.95 -14.34 5.21
C ASP A 96 11.49 -13.39 4.14
N VAL A 97 10.97 -13.48 2.91
CA VAL A 97 11.38 -12.64 1.78
C VAL A 97 10.32 -11.58 1.49
N ILE A 98 10.75 -10.37 1.12
CA ILE A 98 9.85 -9.32 0.64
C ILE A 98 9.16 -9.79 -0.64
N GLN A 99 7.84 -9.80 -0.61
CA GLN A 99 6.97 -10.10 -1.73
C GLN A 99 6.49 -8.79 -2.35
N THR A 100 6.49 -8.72 -3.68
CA THR A 100 5.84 -7.63 -4.41
C THR A 100 4.48 -8.12 -4.84
N ILE A 101 3.44 -7.47 -4.32
CA ILE A 101 2.06 -7.90 -4.48
C ILE A 101 1.35 -6.85 -5.33
N PRO A 102 1.04 -7.15 -6.60
CA PRO A 102 0.14 -6.32 -7.39
C PRO A 102 -1.20 -6.24 -6.67
N ILE A 103 -1.75 -5.04 -6.50
CA ILE A 103 -3.06 -4.89 -5.89
C ILE A 103 -4.05 -4.49 -6.99
N GLY A 104 -4.53 -5.51 -7.69
CA GLY A 104 -5.35 -5.39 -8.88
C GLY A 104 -4.53 -5.37 -10.17
N ASP A 105 -5.22 -5.59 -11.30
CA ASP A 105 -4.61 -5.59 -12.64
C ASP A 105 -4.88 -4.31 -13.44
N GLU A 106 -5.62 -3.38 -12.84
CA GLU A 106 -6.13 -2.20 -13.53
C GLU A 106 -5.13 -1.05 -13.62
N LEU A 107 -5.34 -0.26 -14.66
CA LEU A 107 -4.63 0.97 -14.93
C LEU A 107 -5.40 2.13 -14.33
N ILE A 108 -4.79 2.83 -13.38
CA ILE A 108 -5.41 3.95 -12.68
C ILE A 108 -4.86 5.25 -13.28
N ASN A 109 -5.75 6.13 -13.77
CA ASN A 109 -5.33 7.47 -14.17
C ASN A 109 -5.15 8.34 -12.93
N VAL A 110 -3.97 8.94 -12.78
CA VAL A 110 -3.64 9.74 -11.59
C VAL A 110 -4.19 11.17 -11.67
N GLY A 111 -4.62 11.63 -12.85
CA GLY A 111 -5.13 12.98 -13.08
C GLY A 111 -4.03 14.03 -13.26
N GLY A 112 -4.37 15.31 -13.10
CA GLY A 112 -3.44 16.43 -13.23
C GLY A 112 -2.46 16.56 -12.06
N ALA A 113 -1.42 17.37 -12.22
CA ALA A 113 -0.33 17.51 -11.24
C ALA A 113 -0.80 17.86 -9.81
N SER A 114 -1.81 18.72 -9.69
CA SER A 114 -2.38 19.16 -8.40
C SER A 114 -3.51 18.27 -7.88
N ASP A 115 -3.88 17.22 -8.60
CA ASP A 115 -4.91 16.29 -8.13
C ASP A 115 -4.34 15.40 -7.03
N TYR A 116 -5.18 15.07 -6.05
CA TYR A 116 -4.77 14.21 -4.95
C TYR A 116 -4.90 12.74 -5.31
N VAL A 117 -3.85 11.99 -5.05
CA VAL A 117 -3.88 10.53 -4.98
C VAL A 117 -3.88 10.16 -3.50
N LYS A 118 -4.94 9.46 -3.10
CA LYS A 118 -5.04 8.87 -1.77
C LYS A 118 -4.90 7.38 -1.90
N PHE A 119 -3.98 6.79 -1.18
CA PHE A 119 -3.93 5.34 -1.07
C PHE A 119 -3.91 4.86 0.36
N GLY A 120 -4.49 3.69 0.60
CA GLY A 120 -4.57 3.09 1.93
C GLY A 120 -4.47 1.58 1.86
N ILE A 121 -3.61 1.01 2.70
CA ILE A 121 -3.45 -0.42 2.97
C ILE A 121 -4.30 -0.74 4.21
N LEU A 122 -5.27 -1.64 4.07
CA LEU A 122 -6.15 -2.07 5.15
C LEU A 122 -5.94 -3.55 5.44
N GLY A 123 -5.90 -3.94 6.72
CA GLY A 123 -6.02 -5.35 7.12
C GLY A 123 -7.46 -5.85 7.01
N ASN A 124 -7.66 -7.11 6.59
CA ASN A 124 -8.98 -7.74 6.61
C ASN A 124 -9.40 -8.12 8.05
N PRO A 125 -10.54 -7.65 8.56
CA PRO A 125 -11.04 -8.06 9.89
C PRO A 125 -11.26 -9.57 10.04
N SER A 126 -11.46 -10.31 8.94
CA SER A 126 -11.62 -11.76 8.95
C SER A 126 -10.29 -12.53 9.06
N VAL A 127 -9.17 -11.92 8.66
CA VAL A 127 -7.83 -12.53 8.69
C VAL A 127 -6.85 -11.52 9.26
N LYS A 128 -6.67 -11.61 10.58
CA LYS A 128 -6.00 -10.59 11.38
C LYS A 128 -4.48 -10.65 11.17
N PRO A 129 -3.84 -9.50 10.95
CA PRO A 129 -2.40 -9.41 11.02
C PRO A 129 -1.96 -9.66 12.46
N THR A 130 -1.08 -10.61 12.63
CA THR A 130 -0.34 -10.78 13.89
C THR A 130 1.00 -10.09 13.77
N LYS A 131 1.74 -10.03 14.88
CA LYS A 131 3.13 -9.59 14.88
C LYS A 131 3.93 -10.26 13.75
N GLY A 132 4.73 -9.47 13.04
CA GLY A 132 5.57 -9.97 11.95
C GLY A 132 5.04 -9.65 10.54
N PHE A 133 4.01 -8.80 10.42
CA PHE A 133 3.68 -8.19 9.14
C PHE A 133 4.49 -6.91 8.92
N PHE A 134 5.19 -6.83 7.79
CA PHE A 134 6.07 -5.71 7.44
C PHE A 134 5.61 -5.04 6.15
N ILE A 135 5.59 -3.70 6.16
CA ILE A 135 5.39 -2.89 4.96
C ILE A 135 6.68 -2.13 4.66
N SER A 136 7.16 -2.26 3.42
CA SER A 136 8.35 -1.53 2.94
C SER A 136 7.97 -0.29 2.15
N GLU A 137 7.12 -0.46 1.14
CA GLU A 137 6.74 0.63 0.22
C GLU A 137 5.51 0.28 -0.62
N VAL A 138 4.92 1.30 -1.22
CA VAL A 138 3.98 1.18 -2.33
C VAL A 138 4.73 1.57 -3.62
N CYS A 139 4.63 0.73 -4.65
CA CYS A 139 5.20 1.00 -5.96
C CYS A 139 4.09 1.37 -6.95
N ALA A 140 4.33 2.38 -7.76
CA ALA A 140 3.50 2.71 -8.92
C ALA A 140 4.35 2.54 -10.18
N THR A 141 3.89 1.74 -11.14
CA THR A 141 4.56 1.52 -12.42
C THR A 141 3.74 2.12 -13.54
N GLU A 142 4.33 3.09 -14.27
CA GLU A 142 3.70 3.70 -15.44
C GLU A 142 3.51 2.65 -16.54
N ALA A 143 2.32 2.62 -17.14
CA ALA A 143 1.96 1.71 -18.24
C ALA A 143 2.40 2.21 -19.61
#